data_AF-A0AA41L712-F1
#
_entry.id   AF-A0AA41L712-F1
#
_cell.length_a   1.000
_cell.length_b   1.000
_cell.length_c   1.000
_cell.angle_alpha   90.00
_cell.angle_beta   90.00
_cell.angle_gamma   90.00
#
_symmetry.space_group_name_H-M   'P 1'
#
loop_
_entity.id
_entity.type
_entity.pdbx_description
1 polymer ?
#
loop_
_entity_poly.entity_id
_entity_poly.type
_entity_poly.pdbx_seq_one_letter_code
_entity_poly.pdbx_strand_id
1 'polypeptide(L)'
;LDGFPLTANGKLDRKALPAPDKSAVVSRAYEAPQGEIEEALAEIWQDLLGLAQIGRHDHFFEMGGHSLMAVQLVSRLRQVLDVEV
;
A
#
# COMPACT_ATOMS: atom_id res chain seq x y z
N LEU A 1 -18.17 -18.70 6.40
CA LEU A 1 -17.16 -19.64 6.95
C LEU A 1 -17.79 -20.27 8.18
N ASP A 2 -18.09 -21.57 8.13
CA ASP A 2 -18.83 -22.28 9.19
C ASP A 2 -17.93 -22.85 10.31
N GLY A 3 -16.68 -22.38 10.41
CA GLY A 3 -15.75 -22.72 11.47
C GLY A 3 -14.32 -22.94 10.98
N PHE A 4 -13.34 -22.77 11.88
CA PHE A 4 -11.94 -23.09 11.58
C PHE A 4 -11.70 -24.60 11.67
N PRO A 5 -10.91 -25.20 10.75
CA PRO A 5 -10.58 -26.62 10.81
C PRO A 5 -9.70 -26.87 12.04
N LEU A 6 -10.09 -27.85 12.86
CA LEU A 6 -9.37 -28.26 14.04
C LEU A 6 -8.80 -29.67 13.85
N THR A 7 -7.61 -29.90 14.37
CA THR A 7 -7.04 -31.23 14.57
C THR A 7 -7.88 -32.02 15.59
N ALA A 8 -7.68 -33.35 15.66
CA ALA A 8 -8.35 -34.21 16.63
C ALA A 8 -8.15 -33.76 18.11
N ASN A 9 -7.10 -32.98 18.39
CA ASN A 9 -6.81 -32.42 19.71
C ASN A 9 -7.40 -31.01 19.91
N GLY A 10 -8.30 -30.54 19.04
CA GLY A 10 -8.94 -29.23 19.13
C GLY A 10 -8.03 -28.04 18.76
N LYS A 11 -6.78 -28.29 18.34
CA LYS A 11 -5.86 -27.22 17.86
C LYS A 11 -6.18 -26.87 16.41
N LEU A 12 -6.01 -25.61 16.03
CA LEU A 12 -6.15 -25.15 14.63
C LEU A 12 -5.28 -26.00 13.68
N ASP A 13 -5.92 -26.62 12.70
CA ASP A 13 -5.24 -27.33 11.63
C ASP A 13 -4.87 -26.37 10.50
N ARG A 14 -3.64 -25.84 10.56
CA ARG A 14 -3.13 -24.90 9.55
C ARG A 14 -3.00 -25.52 8.16
N LYS A 15 -2.91 -26.85 8.04
CA LYS A 15 -2.78 -27.54 6.74
C LYS A 15 -4.14 -27.72 6.07
N ALA A 16 -5.19 -27.87 6.86
CA ALA A 16 -6.56 -27.96 6.38
C ALA A 16 -7.22 -26.59 6.15
N LEU A 17 -6.52 -25.48 6.43
CA LEU A 17 -7.01 -24.15 6.09
C LEU A 17 -7.22 -24.06 4.58
N PRO A 18 -8.41 -23.62 4.11
CA PRO A 18 -8.62 -23.37 2.70
C PRO A 18 -7.62 -22.32 2.23
N ALA A 19 -7.03 -22.55 1.06
CA ALA A 19 -6.20 -21.53 0.42
C ALA A 19 -7.04 -20.26 0.23
N PRO A 20 -6.49 -19.07 0.51
CA PRO A 20 -7.19 -17.83 0.22
C PRO A 20 -7.50 -17.78 -1.28
N ASP A 21 -8.73 -17.38 -1.62
CA ASP A 21 -9.09 -17.10 -3.01
C ASP A 21 -8.15 -16.00 -3.55
N LYS A 22 -7.84 -16.02 -4.85
CA LYS A 22 -7.08 -14.93 -5.49
C LYS A 22 -7.83 -13.60 -5.38
N SER A 23 -9.15 -13.64 -5.22
CA SER A 23 -9.98 -12.47 -4.88
C SER A 23 -9.75 -11.95 -3.45
N ALA A 24 -9.23 -12.80 -2.54
CA ALA A 24 -8.86 -12.43 -1.18
C ALA A 24 -7.49 -11.73 -1.13
N VAL A 25 -6.70 -11.80 -2.20
CA VAL A 25 -5.57 -10.89 -2.39
C VAL A 25 -6.15 -9.57 -2.84
N VAL A 26 -6.22 -8.59 -1.93
CA VAL A 26 -6.57 -7.22 -2.27
C VAL A 26 -5.43 -6.63 -3.10
N SER A 27 -5.41 -6.96 -4.39
CA SER A 27 -4.68 -6.19 -5.39
C SER A 27 -5.58 -5.02 -5.74
N ARG A 28 -5.29 -3.83 -5.20
CA ARG A 28 -5.97 -2.62 -5.68
C ARG A 28 -5.68 -2.50 -7.17
N ALA A 29 -6.72 -2.29 -7.97
CA ALA A 29 -6.53 -1.99 -9.37
C ALA A 29 -5.76 -0.68 -9.45
N TYR A 30 -4.72 -0.64 -10.30
CA TYR A 30 -4.02 0.60 -10.55
C TYR A 30 -4.99 1.64 -11.12
N GLU A 31 -5.02 2.81 -10.51
CA GLU A 31 -5.69 3.99 -11.03
C GLU A 31 -4.69 5.14 -11.05
N ALA A 32 -4.54 5.77 -12.21
CA ALA A 32 -3.57 6.83 -12.41
C ALA A 32 -3.87 8.04 -11.49
N PRO A 33 -2.82 8.73 -11.00
CA PRO A 33 -2.99 10.03 -10.34
C PRO A 33 -3.73 11.01 -11.26
N GLN A 34 -4.57 11.85 -10.68
CA GLN A 34 -5.38 12.83 -11.39
C GLN A 34 -5.05 14.25 -10.96
N GLY A 35 -4.56 15.05 -11.91
CA GLY A 35 -4.26 16.46 -11.71
C GLY A 35 -2.91 16.70 -11.03
N GLU A 36 -2.52 17.97 -10.99
CA GLU A 36 -1.15 18.38 -10.68
C GLU A 36 -0.66 17.90 -9.31
N ILE A 37 -1.53 17.90 -8.29
CA ILE A 37 -1.16 17.50 -6.93
C ILE A 37 -0.93 16.00 -6.82
N GLU A 38 -1.84 15.18 -7.37
CA GLU A 38 -1.69 13.71 -7.30
C GLU A 38 -0.50 13.25 -8.16
N GLU A 39 -0.27 13.89 -9.31
CA GLU A 39 0.86 13.61 -10.20
C GLU A 39 2.19 13.94 -9.51
N ALA A 40 2.33 15.13 -8.93
CA ALA A 40 3.53 15.50 -8.17
C ALA A 40 3.77 14.58 -6.97
N LEU A 41 2.70 14.17 -6.26
CA LEU A 41 2.81 13.23 -5.16
C LEU A 41 3.30 11.86 -5.64
N ALA A 42 2.75 11.37 -6.75
CA ALA A 42 3.12 10.09 -7.34
C ALA A 42 4.59 10.08 -7.79
N GLU A 43 5.08 11.15 -8.42
CA GLU A 43 6.49 11.29 -8.81
C GLU A 43 7.42 11.23 -7.59
N ILE A 44 7.11 12.00 -6.53
CA ILE A 44 7.92 11.97 -5.30
C ILE A 44 7.92 10.57 -4.66
N TRP A 45 6.78 9.87 -4.70
CA TRP A 45 6.68 8.51 -4.19
C TRP A 45 7.49 7.51 -5.02
N GLN A 46 7.46 7.62 -6.34
CA GLN A 46 8.27 6.80 -7.25
C GLN A 46 9.77 6.96 -6.92
N ASP A 47 10.23 8.19 -6.73
CA ASP A 47 11.62 8.50 -6.38
C ASP A 47 12.01 7.95 -5.00
N LEU A 48 11.12 8.07 -4.01
CA LEU A 48 11.41 7.63 -2.64
C LEU A 48 11.38 6.12 -2.51
N LEU A 49 10.38 5.46 -3.12
CA LEU A 49 10.14 4.01 -3.00
C LEU A 49 10.89 3.20 -4.05
N GLY A 50 11.42 3.83 -5.11
CA GLY A 50 12.07 3.15 -6.23
C GLY A 50 11.09 2.34 -7.08
N LEU A 51 9.83 2.77 -7.14
CA LEU A 51 8.75 2.08 -7.86
C LEU A 51 8.48 2.78 -9.19
N ALA A 52 8.23 1.99 -10.24
CA ALA A 52 7.98 2.53 -11.58
C ALA A 52 6.58 3.14 -11.74
N GLN A 53 5.63 2.74 -10.89
CA GLN A 53 4.23 3.14 -10.99
C GLN A 53 3.62 3.23 -9.59
N ILE A 54 2.94 4.33 -9.33
CA ILE A 54 2.17 4.60 -8.10
C ILE A 54 0.77 5.02 -8.53
N GLY A 55 -0.23 4.31 -8.06
CA GLY A 55 -1.63 4.64 -8.23
C GLY A 55 -2.14 5.57 -7.12
N ARG A 56 -3.18 6.34 -7.42
CA ARG A 56 -3.78 7.28 -6.47
C ARG A 56 -4.37 6.64 -5.21
N HIS A 57 -4.68 5.36 -5.29
CA HIS A 57 -5.25 4.56 -4.19
C HIS A 57 -4.21 3.69 -3.50
N ASP A 58 -2.93 3.83 -3.85
CA ASP A 58 -1.88 3.06 -3.20
C ASP A 58 -1.55 3.63 -1.83
N HIS A 59 -1.19 2.73 -0.91
CA HIS A 59 -0.86 3.08 0.46
C HIS A 59 0.64 3.15 0.66
N PHE A 60 1.12 4.30 1.11
CA PHE A 60 2.54 4.58 1.32
C PHE A 60 3.27 3.48 2.11
N PHE A 61 2.67 3.09 3.24
CA PHE A 61 3.29 2.14 4.18
C PHE A 61 3.19 0.69 3.69
N GLU A 62 2.14 0.34 2.93
CA GLU A 62 2.00 -1.00 2.34
C GLU A 62 3.04 -1.22 1.23
N MET A 63 3.47 -0.14 0.58
CA MET A 63 4.51 -0.15 -0.46
C MET A 63 5.95 -0.09 0.08
N GLY A 64 6.13 -0.14 1.41
CA GLY A 64 7.46 -0.09 2.04
C GLY A 64 7.90 1.30 2.52
N GLY A 65 7.02 2.30 2.43
CA GLY A 65 7.26 3.62 3.02
C GLY A 65 7.34 3.56 4.54
N HIS A 66 8.16 4.43 5.13
CA HIS A 66 8.32 4.54 6.58
C HIS A 66 8.51 5.99 7.04
N SER A 67 8.55 6.22 8.35
CA SER A 67 8.47 7.57 8.94
C SER A 67 9.51 8.56 8.40
N LEU A 68 10.77 8.13 8.22
CA LEU A 68 11.80 8.99 7.63
C LEU A 68 11.45 9.41 6.19
N MET A 69 10.92 8.50 5.38
CA MET A 69 10.50 8.81 4.02
C MET A 69 9.26 9.72 4.02
N ALA A 70 8.34 9.55 4.98
CA ALA A 70 7.19 10.46 5.13
C ALA A 70 7.64 11.90 5.48
N VAL A 71 8.66 12.05 6.32
CA VAL A 71 9.25 13.38 6.60
C VAL A 71 9.90 13.96 5.36
N GLN A 72 10.66 13.16 4.59
CA GLN A 72 11.26 13.59 3.33
C GLN A 72 10.19 13.96 2.28
N LEU A 73 9.11 13.19 2.20
CA LEU A 73 7.96 13.45 1.34
C LEU A 73 7.37 14.82 1.62
N VAL A 74 7.02 15.12 2.87
CA VAL A 74 6.46 16.44 3.25
C VAL A 74 7.43 17.57 2.92
N SER A 75 8.74 17.37 3.14
CA SER A 75 9.75 18.37 2.80
C SER A 75 9.81 18.66 1.29
N ARG A 76 9.74 17.62 0.44
CA ARG A 76 9.76 17.78 -1.02
C ARG A 76 8.45 18.38 -1.54
N LEU A 77 7.33 17.95 -0.99
CA LEU A 77 6.01 18.45 -1.36
C LEU A 77 5.90 19.97 -1.13
N ARG A 78 6.44 20.46 -0.01
CA ARG A 78 6.54 21.90 0.30
C ARG A 78 7.33 22.68 -0.75
N GLN A 79 8.45 22.11 -1.22
CA GLN A 79 9.28 22.76 -2.25
C GLN A 79 8.59 22.79 -3.62
N VAL A 80 7.82 21.75 -3.96
CA VAL A 80 7.14 21.64 -5.25
C VAL A 80 5.86 22.49 -5.30
N LEU A 81 5.09 22.52 -4.21
CA LEU A 81 3.79 23.19 -4.20
C LEU A 81 3.81 24.62 -3.62
N ASP A 82 4.95 25.08 -3.07
CA ASP A 82 5.10 26.39 -2.40
C ASP A 82 4.05 26.63 -1.28
N VAL A 83 3.59 25.55 -0.64
CA VAL A 83 2.55 25.61 0.41
C VAL A 83 3.22 25.53 1.79
N GLU A 84 3.11 26.61 2.57
CA GLU A 84 3.35 26.56 4.02
C GLU A 84 2.20 25.79 4.69
N VAL A 85 2.52 24.74 5.46
CA VAL A 85 1.56 23.93 6.23
C VAL A 85 1.63 24.31 7.70
#